data_AF-A0A526YF17-F1
#
_entry.id   AF-A0A526YF17-F1
#
_cell.length_a   1.000
_cell.length_b   1.000
_cell.length_c   1.000
_cell.angle_alpha   90.00
_cell.angle_beta   90.00
_cell.angle_gamma   90.00
#
_symmetry.space_group_name_H-M   'P 1'
#
loop_
_entity.id
_entity.type
_entity.pdbx_description
1 polymer ?
#
loop_
_entity_poly.entity_id
_entity_poly.type
_entity_poly.pdbx_seq_one_letter_code
_entity_poly.pdbx_strand_id
1 'polypeptide(L)'
;IKMARTLAAELGRDGFGIVSGLARGIDTAAHQGSLASGTIGVLAGGLDLPYPPENAALCNEIAERGGAIISEMPFGWQPRAQDFPRRNR
;
A
#
# COMPACT_ATOMS: atom_id res chain seq x y z
N ILE A 1 -10.39 -10.79 -4.21
CA ILE A 1 -10.64 -9.42 -3.67
C ILE A 1 -11.36 -9.46 -2.32
N LYS A 2 -12.60 -9.98 -2.20
CA LYS A 2 -13.34 -10.03 -0.91
C LYS A 2 -12.55 -10.71 0.22
N MET A 3 -11.98 -11.89 -0.03
CA MET A 3 -11.21 -12.64 0.96
C MET A 3 -10.00 -11.86 1.50
N ALA A 4 -9.24 -11.18 0.64
CA ALA A 4 -8.08 -10.39 1.06
C ALA A 4 -8.48 -9.24 2.00
N ARG A 5 -9.59 -8.55 1.70
CA ARG A 5 -10.12 -7.48 2.56
C ARG A 5 -10.56 -8.03 3.91
N THR A 6 -11.29 -9.14 3.94
CA THR A 6 -11.77 -9.76 5.18
C THR A 6 -10.61 -10.23 6.04
N LEU A 7 -9.63 -10.92 5.44
CA LEU A 7 -8.44 -11.39 6.15
C LEU A 7 -7.63 -10.23 6.74
N ALA A 8 -7.41 -9.16 5.98
CA ALA A 8 -6.70 -7.97 6.46
C ALA A 8 -7.44 -7.31 7.64
N ALA A 9 -8.77 -7.22 7.58
CA ALA A 9 -9.57 -6.68 8.68
C ALA A 9 -9.57 -7.58 9.93
N GLU A 10 -9.53 -8.90 9.76
CA GLU A 10 -9.40 -9.87 10.86
C GLU A 10 -8.05 -9.77 11.54
N LEU A 11 -6.96 -9.85 10.78
CA LEU A 11 -5.60 -9.68 11.31
C LEU A 11 -5.41 -8.32 11.99
N GLY A 12 -5.99 -7.26 11.41
CA GLY A 12 -5.98 -5.94 12.00
C GLY A 12 -6.66 -5.87 13.37
N ARG A 13 -7.79 -6.58 13.55
CA ARG A 13 -8.48 -6.68 14.86
C ARG A 13 -7.65 -7.43 15.90
N ASP A 14 -6.82 -8.36 15.45
CA ASP A 14 -5.90 -9.11 16.31
C ASP A 14 -4.59 -8.36 16.60
N GLY A 15 -4.48 -7.09 16.16
CA GLY A 15 -3.37 -6.21 16.46
C GLY A 15 -2.21 -6.23 15.46
N PHE A 16 -2.37 -6.89 14.30
CA PHE A 16 -1.36 -6.91 13.25
C PHE A 16 -1.49 -5.73 12.28
N GLY A 17 -0.36 -5.14 11.91
CA GLY A 17 -0.29 -4.20 10.78
C GLY A 17 -0.19 -4.93 9.44
N ILE A 18 -0.81 -4.38 8.40
CA ILE A 18 -0.76 -4.95 7.04
C ILE A 18 0.24 -4.19 6.18
N VAL A 19 1.20 -4.89 5.57
CA VAL A 19 2.15 -4.32 4.61
C VAL A 19 1.86 -4.88 3.22
N SER A 20 1.78 -4.01 2.22
CA SER A 20 1.60 -4.43 0.82
C SER A 20 2.04 -3.34 -0.16
N GLY A 21 1.95 -3.64 -1.46
CA GLY A 21 2.59 -2.87 -2.52
C GLY A 21 1.71 -1.86 -3.25
N LEU A 22 0.49 -1.62 -2.77
CA LEU A 22 -0.51 -0.76 -3.44
C LEU A 22 -0.81 -1.13 -4.89
N ALA A 23 -0.53 -2.35 -5.34
CA ALA A 23 -0.96 -2.79 -6.67
C ALA A 23 -2.50 -2.88 -6.75
N ARG A 24 -3.05 -2.86 -7.97
CA ARG A 24 -4.48 -3.13 -8.18
C ARG A 24 -4.84 -4.52 -7.68
N GLY A 25 -6.06 -4.68 -7.17
CA GLY A 25 -6.60 -5.99 -6.80
C GLY A 25 -6.35 -6.33 -5.33
N ILE A 26 -5.48 -7.31 -5.07
CA ILE A 26 -5.31 -7.89 -3.74
C ILE A 26 -4.68 -6.89 -2.75
N ASP A 27 -3.60 -6.21 -3.13
CA ASP A 27 -2.96 -5.19 -2.29
C ASP A 27 -3.94 -4.08 -1.93
N THR A 28 -4.62 -3.47 -2.92
CA THR A 28 -5.69 -2.48 -2.69
C THR A 28 -6.73 -2.99 -1.68
N ALA A 29 -7.21 -4.22 -1.87
CA ALA A 29 -8.25 -4.79 -1.02
C ALA A 29 -7.76 -5.03 0.42
N ALA A 30 -6.51 -5.48 0.58
CA ALA A 30 -5.89 -5.68 1.87
C ALA A 30 -5.74 -4.34 2.62
N HIS A 31 -5.15 -3.33 1.98
CA HIS A 31 -5.03 -1.98 2.55
C HIS A 31 -6.38 -1.42 3.02
N GLN A 32 -7.40 -1.48 2.16
CA GLN A 32 -8.76 -1.03 2.49
C GLN A 32 -9.36 -1.77 3.70
N GLY A 33 -9.06 -3.06 3.87
CA GLY A 33 -9.52 -3.85 5.01
C GLY A 33 -8.83 -3.47 6.33
N SER A 34 -7.61 -2.96 6.25
CA SER A 34 -6.76 -2.63 7.40
C SER A 34 -6.63 -1.14 7.71
N LEU A 35 -7.40 -0.27 7.02
CA LEU A 35 -7.33 1.18 7.23
C LEU A 35 -7.59 1.60 8.69
N ALA A 36 -8.45 0.88 9.41
CA ALA A 36 -8.78 1.19 10.80
C ALA A 36 -7.75 0.66 11.81
N SER A 37 -6.97 -0.36 11.44
CA SER A 37 -6.01 -1.04 12.33
C SER A 37 -4.56 -0.62 12.07
N GLY A 38 -4.29 -0.01 10.92
CA GLY A 38 -2.96 0.41 10.48
C GLY A 38 -2.44 -0.43 9.32
N THR A 39 -1.87 0.24 8.33
CA THR A 39 -1.28 -0.40 7.15
C THR A 39 -0.15 0.42 6.55
N ILE A 40 0.77 -0.25 5.87
CA ILE A 40 1.94 0.34 5.23
C ILE A 40 1.95 0.01 3.74
N GLY A 41 1.93 1.03 2.90
CA GLY A 41 2.06 0.90 1.44
C GLY A 41 3.50 1.09 0.99
N VAL A 42 4.02 0.16 0.18
CA VAL A 42 5.40 0.22 -0.35
C VAL A 42 5.37 0.55 -1.84
N LEU A 43 5.85 1.73 -2.20
CA LEU A 43 5.88 2.20 -3.59
C LEU A 43 7.11 1.70 -4.35
N ALA A 44 6.93 1.41 -5.64
CA ALA A 44 8.03 1.08 -6.55
C ALA A 44 8.72 2.32 -7.15
N GLY A 45 8.11 3.49 -7.05
CA GLY A 45 8.62 4.77 -7.54
C GLY A 45 8.73 5.81 -6.43
N GLY A 46 8.97 7.07 -6.78
CA GLY A 46 9.06 8.17 -5.81
C GLY A 46 7.76 8.36 -5.01
N LEU A 47 7.87 8.88 -3.79
CA LEU A 47 6.70 9.13 -2.91
C LEU A 47 5.69 10.12 -3.53
N ASP A 48 6.16 11.00 -4.42
CA ASP A 48 5.38 12.00 -5.15
C ASP A 48 4.71 11.46 -6.42
N LEU A 49 5.04 10.24 -6.85
CA LEU A 49 4.50 9.61 -8.06
C LEU A 49 3.90 8.22 -7.74
N PRO A 50 2.84 8.15 -6.91
CA PRO A 50 2.20 6.89 -6.58
C PRO A 50 1.67 6.20 -7.84
N TYR A 51 1.98 4.91 -7.98
CA TYR A 51 1.47 4.06 -9.04
C TYR A 51 0.84 2.80 -8.45
N PRO A 52 -0.35 2.41 -8.89
CA PRO A 52 -1.16 3.02 -9.95
C PRO A 52 -1.85 4.33 -9.51
N PRO A 53 -2.12 5.29 -10.42
CA PRO A 53 -2.74 6.57 -10.07
C PRO A 53 -4.11 6.44 -9.38
N GLU A 54 -4.87 5.38 -9.72
CA GLU A 54 -6.18 5.11 -9.10
C GLU A 54 -6.10 4.87 -7.59
N ASN A 55 -4.94 4.47 -7.06
CA ASN A 55 -4.72 4.26 -5.63
C ASN A 55 -4.14 5.50 -4.92
N ALA A 56 -3.99 6.64 -5.58
CA ALA A 56 -3.45 7.85 -4.95
C ALA A 56 -4.29 8.31 -3.74
N ALA A 57 -5.62 8.28 -3.86
CA ALA A 57 -6.52 8.60 -2.75
C ALA A 57 -6.35 7.62 -1.57
N LEU A 58 -6.15 6.32 -1.87
CA LEU A 58 -5.89 5.31 -0.85
C LEU A 58 -4.53 5.53 -0.16
N CYS A 59 -3.50 5.96 -0.89
CA CYS A 59 -2.20 6.30 -0.29
C CYS A 59 -2.34 7.41 0.75
N ASN A 60 -3.10 8.46 0.41
CA ASN A 60 -3.37 9.56 1.34
C ASN A 60 -4.18 9.08 2.54
N GLU A 61 -5.23 8.29 2.32
CA GLU A 61 -6.06 7.77 3.41
C GLU A 61 -5.26 6.88 4.37
N ILE A 62 -4.30 6.09 3.86
CA ILE A 62 -3.38 5.31 4.71
C ILE A 62 -2.58 6.22 5.63
N ALA A 63 -1.98 7.29 5.10
CA ALA A 63 -1.18 8.22 5.89
C ALA A 63 -2.04 9.00 6.91
N GLU A 64 -3.22 9.46 6.50
CA GLU A 64 -4.16 10.21 7.35
C GLU A 64 -4.68 9.39 8.54
N ARG A 65 -4.82 8.07 8.37
CA ARG A 65 -5.27 7.15 9.43
C ARG A 65 -4.14 6.63 10.33
N GLY A 66 -2.94 7.21 10.25
CA GLY A 66 -1.81 6.82 11.08
C GLY A 66 -1.03 5.60 10.57
N GLY A 67 -1.27 5.19 9.32
CA GLY A 67 -0.41 4.26 8.59
C GLY A 67 0.82 4.95 8.00
N ALA A 68 1.48 4.29 7.06
CA ALA A 68 2.66 4.85 6.38
C ALA A 68 2.70 4.52 4.89
N ILE A 69 3.31 5.42 4.12
CA ILE A 69 3.71 5.17 2.73
C ILE A 69 5.22 5.29 2.67
N ILE A 70 5.88 4.25 2.16
CA ILE A 70 7.34 4.18 2.09
C ILE A 70 7.81 3.95 0.66
N SER A 71 8.99 4.47 0.36
CA SER A 71 9.69 4.24 -0.89
C SER A 71 11.20 4.30 -0.67
N GLU A 72 11.94 3.50 -1.42
CA GLU A 72 13.41 3.58 -1.50
C GLU A 72 13.88 4.48 -2.66
N MET A 73 12.95 5.02 -3.46
CA MET A 73 13.27 5.76 -4.68
C MET A 73 13.22 7.28 -4.45
N PRO A 74 14.08 8.06 -5.11
CA PRO A 74 14.05 9.52 -5.01
C PRO A 74 12.71 10.12 -5.46
N PHE A 75 12.43 11.33 -4.99
CA PHE A 75 11.34 12.15 -5.53
C PHE A 75 11.50 12.33 -7.05
N GLY A 76 10.39 12.34 -7.79
CA GLY A 76 10.34 12.42 -9.25
C GLY A 76 10.63 11.09 -9.97
N TRP A 77 10.92 10.01 -9.24
CA TRP A 77 11.20 8.72 -9.87
C TRP A 77 9.94 8.02 -10.39
N GLN A 78 9.78 7.99 -11.70
CA GLN A 78 8.67 7.28 -12.33
C GLN A 78 8.90 5.76 -12.29
N PRO A 79 7.97 4.96 -11.72
CA PRO A 79 8.15 3.52 -11.60
C PRO A 79 8.17 2.83 -12.96
N ARG A 80 9.12 1.92 -13.15
CA ARG A 80 9.28 1.08 -14.35
C ARG A 80 9.11 -0.40 -13.98
N ALA A 81 8.91 -1.25 -14.98
CA ALA A 81 8.67 -2.68 -14.78
C ALA A 81 9.70 -3.36 -13.85
N GLN A 82 10.98 -3.01 -13.97
CA GLN A 82 12.06 -3.57 -13.13
C GLN A 82 12.06 -3.08 -11.67
N ASP A 83 11.40 -1.96 -11.38
CA ASP A 83 11.34 -1.39 -10.04
C ASP A 83 10.33 -2.15 -9.14
N PHE A 84 9.34 -2.83 -9.73
CA PHE A 84 8.35 -3.61 -8.97
C PHE A 84 8.94 -4.88 -8.31
N PRO A 85 9.71 -5.74 -9.00
CA PRO A 85 10.41 -6.83 -8.32
C PRO A 85 11.38 -6.34 -7.25
N ARG A 86 12.09 -5.23 -7.52
CA ARG A 86 13.02 -4.62 -6.56
C ARG A 86 12.30 -4.24 -5.26
N ARG A 87 11.11 -3.64 -5.34
CA ARG A 87 10.29 -3.26 -4.17
C ARG A 87 9.84 -4.46 -3.31
N ASN A 88 9.81 -5.69 -3.82
CA ASN A 88 9.25 -6.85 -3.12
C ASN A 88 10.24 -7.55 -2.15
N ARG A 89 11.41 -6.98 -1.90
CA ARG A 89 12.50 -7.61 -1.15
C ARG A 89 12.60 -7.09 0.27
#